data_AF-X1MRL7-F1
#
_entry.id   AF-X1MRL7-F1
#
_cell.length_a   1.000
_cell.length_b   1.000
_cell.length_c   1.000
_cell.angle_alpha   90.00
_cell.angle_beta   90.00
_cell.angle_gamma   90.00
#
_symmetry.space_group_name_H-M   'P 1'
#
loop_
_entity.id
_entity.type
_entity.pdbx_description
1 polymer ?
#
loop_
_entity_poly.entity_id
_entity_poly.type
_entity_poly.pdbx_seq_one_letter_code
_entity_poly.pdbx_strand_id
1 'polypeptide(L)'
;MLDGPTIEKLKDMKLKVMADMLSDPDSSLRELSFEDRLALMVERQWLEKRNARIKRLLSNATFVIDACIEDIRYNSDRTIDKKTIQTLSTCTYIEKKLNVVTSGKTGSGKSYIICALGNSACRHLYRVKYYRIPELLLEIEDARSQGGYLKFMRGLQKIRLLILDDIGLKTYTIEESRDILEITEARYNKASTILSAQIEHSKWYDLFADPTIADAIMDRVIHNAYILPLDSKKSMRQVMAEKEKEDLP
;
A
#
# COMPACT_ATOMS: atom_id res chain seq x y z
N MET A 1 -14.78 3.55 46.36
CA MET A 1 -15.06 3.88 44.94
C MET A 1 -15.17 2.59 44.17
N LEU A 2 -16.32 2.33 43.55
CA LEU A 2 -16.61 1.11 42.79
C LEU A 2 -15.84 1.05 41.44
N ASP A 3 -15.14 2.12 41.09
CA ASP A 3 -14.55 2.31 39.76
C ASP A 3 -13.15 1.68 39.61
N GLY A 4 -12.41 1.48 40.71
CA GLY A 4 -11.06 0.90 40.67
C GLY A 4 -11.01 -0.47 39.99
N PRO A 5 -11.83 -1.46 40.40
CA PRO A 5 -11.90 -2.76 39.72
C PRO A 5 -12.35 -2.67 38.26
N THR A 6 -13.20 -1.70 37.92
CA THR A 6 -13.69 -1.49 36.55
C THR A 6 -12.60 -0.91 35.65
N ILE A 7 -11.83 0.06 36.15
CA ILE A 7 -10.68 0.67 35.45
C ILE A 7 -9.62 -0.39 35.15
N GLU A 8 -9.28 -1.25 36.12
CA GLU A 8 -8.31 -2.33 35.91
C GLU A 8 -8.82 -3.34 34.86
N LYS A 9 -10.09 -3.75 34.92
CA LYS A 9 -10.70 -4.60 33.88
C LYS A 9 -10.66 -3.96 32.49
N LEU A 10 -10.90 -2.65 32.38
CA LEU A 10 -10.79 -1.94 31.12
C LEU A 10 -9.35 -1.97 30.57
N LYS A 11 -8.34 -1.79 31.43
CA LYS A 11 -6.93 -1.92 31.03
C LYS A 11 -6.58 -3.35 30.57
N ASP A 12 -7.06 -4.37 31.28
CA ASP A 12 -6.86 -5.78 30.91
C ASP A 12 -7.48 -6.12 29.54
N MET A 13 -8.65 -5.55 29.26
CA MET A 13 -9.31 -5.64 27.94
C MET A 13 -8.64 -4.77 26.85
N LYS A 14 -7.53 -4.10 27.19
CA LYS A 14 -6.81 -3.14 26.34
C LYS A 14 -7.70 -1.97 25.92
N LEU A 15 -8.57 -1.49 26.79
CA LEU A 15 -9.45 -0.33 26.62
C LEU A 15 -8.92 0.86 27.42
N LYS A 16 -7.65 1.20 27.20
CA LYS A 16 -6.91 2.21 27.97
C LYS A 16 -7.58 3.59 27.95
N VAL A 17 -8.06 4.06 26.80
CA VAL A 17 -8.71 5.38 26.68
C VAL A 17 -9.98 5.44 27.52
N MET A 18 -10.79 4.37 27.53
CA MET A 18 -11.97 4.32 28.39
C MET A 18 -11.58 4.28 29.87
N ALA A 19 -10.53 3.52 30.22
CA ALA A 19 -10.01 3.46 31.58
C ALA A 19 -9.55 4.84 32.07
N ASP A 20 -8.82 5.57 31.23
CA ASP A 20 -8.30 6.91 31.51
C ASP A 20 -9.46 7.91 31.67
N MET A 21 -10.44 7.90 30.75
CA MET A 21 -11.63 8.76 30.82
C MET A 21 -12.54 8.48 32.03
N LEU A 22 -12.55 7.25 32.54
CA LEU A 22 -13.28 6.89 33.76
C LEU A 22 -12.50 7.30 35.02
N SER A 23 -11.16 7.25 34.97
CA SER A 23 -10.28 7.62 36.07
C SER A 23 -10.23 9.13 36.28
N ASP A 24 -10.30 9.91 35.19
CA ASP A 24 -10.31 11.37 35.20
C ASP A 24 -11.45 11.91 34.31
N PRO A 25 -12.69 11.93 34.81
CA PRO A 25 -13.85 12.35 34.04
C PRO A 25 -13.84 13.86 33.82
N ASP A 26 -13.77 14.28 32.56
CA ASP A 26 -13.94 15.68 32.17
C ASP A 26 -15.29 16.22 32.69
N SER A 27 -15.22 17.30 33.45
CA SER A 27 -16.39 17.94 34.07
C SER A 27 -17.48 18.34 33.06
N SER A 28 -17.10 18.67 31.81
CA SER A 28 -18.03 19.01 30.74
C SER A 28 -18.91 17.83 30.31
N LEU A 29 -18.46 16.59 30.54
CA LEU A 29 -19.20 15.38 30.19
C LEU A 29 -20.29 15.03 31.22
N ARG A 30 -20.31 15.70 32.38
CA ARG A 30 -21.29 15.42 33.45
C ARG A 30 -22.71 15.82 33.07
N GLU A 31 -22.85 16.83 32.20
CA GLU A 31 -24.15 17.31 31.70
C GLU A 31 -24.77 16.37 30.65
N LEU A 32 -23.97 15.48 30.08
CA LEU A 32 -24.44 14.47 29.13
C LEU A 32 -25.20 13.34 29.83
N SER A 33 -26.07 12.65 29.09
CA SER A 33 -26.68 11.41 29.55
C SER A 33 -25.60 10.33 29.78
N PHE A 34 -25.95 9.26 30.50
CA PHE A 34 -25.04 8.12 30.66
C PHE A 34 -24.70 7.51 29.29
N GLU A 35 -25.69 7.37 28.44
CA GLU A 35 -25.61 6.81 27.09
C GLU A 35 -24.65 7.63 26.21
N ASP A 36 -24.77 8.96 26.22
CA ASP A 36 -23.92 9.86 25.44
C ASP A 36 -22.46 9.82 25.91
N ARG A 37 -22.24 9.80 27.24
CA ARG A 37 -20.90 9.64 27.81
C ARG A 37 -20.27 8.32 27.38
N LEU A 38 -21.02 7.22 27.51
CA LEU A 38 -20.55 5.89 27.14
C LEU A 38 -20.24 5.82 25.65
N ALA A 39 -21.11 6.37 24.79
CA ALA A 39 -20.89 6.44 23.36
C ALA A 39 -19.59 7.21 23.02
N LEU A 40 -19.35 8.35 23.67
CA LEU A 40 -18.12 9.13 23.47
C LEU A 40 -16.86 8.35 23.90
N MET A 41 -16.91 7.67 25.05
CA MET A 41 -15.79 6.85 25.54
C MET A 41 -15.48 5.71 24.57
N VAL A 42 -16.51 5.02 24.08
CA VAL A 42 -16.37 3.93 23.10
C VAL A 42 -15.80 4.45 21.79
N GLU A 43 -16.32 5.57 21.27
CA GLU A 43 -15.85 6.17 20.02
C GLU A 43 -14.37 6.57 20.10
N ARG A 44 -13.97 7.28 21.16
CA ARG A 44 -12.57 7.68 21.36
C ARG A 44 -11.64 6.47 21.46
N GLN A 45 -12.07 5.42 22.17
CA GLN A 45 -11.31 4.19 22.28
C GLN A 45 -11.21 3.42 20.95
N TRP A 46 -12.30 3.39 20.18
CA TRP A 46 -12.32 2.77 18.87
C TRP A 46 -11.40 3.50 17.90
N LEU A 47 -11.46 4.84 17.87
CA LEU A 47 -10.58 5.68 17.05
C LEU A 47 -9.11 5.49 17.39
N GLU A 48 -8.75 5.44 18.67
CA GLU A 48 -7.37 5.19 19.11
C GLU A 48 -6.87 3.84 18.58
N LYS A 49 -7.62 2.75 18.79
CA LYS A 49 -7.25 1.42 18.31
C LYS A 49 -7.15 1.37 16.78
N ARG A 50 -8.09 2.01 16.09
CA ARG A 50 -8.10 2.09 14.62
C ARG A 50 -6.85 2.82 14.12
N ASN A 51 -6.53 3.98 14.69
CA ASN A 51 -5.38 4.79 14.31
C ASN A 51 -4.06 4.07 14.60
N ALA A 52 -3.93 3.43 15.76
CA ALA A 52 -2.78 2.61 16.11
C ALA A 52 -2.58 1.46 15.11
N ARG A 53 -3.68 0.81 14.69
CA ARG A 53 -3.63 -0.23 13.65
C ARG A 53 -3.18 0.33 12.31
N ILE A 54 -3.71 1.46 11.86
CA ILE A 54 -3.30 2.12 10.60
C ILE A 54 -1.80 2.46 10.65
N LYS A 55 -1.33 3.09 11.73
CA LYS A 55 0.09 3.44 11.90
C LYS A 55 1.00 2.23 11.78
N ARG A 56 0.62 1.11 12.41
CA ARG A 56 1.37 -0.15 12.29
C ARG A 56 1.36 -0.71 10.86
N LEU A 57 0.23 -0.64 10.15
CA LEU A 57 0.14 -1.09 8.76
C LEU A 57 1.01 -0.25 7.84
N LEU A 58 0.99 1.07 7.98
CA LEU A 58 1.85 1.99 7.23
C LEU A 58 3.34 1.70 7.48
N SER A 59 3.74 1.53 8.74
CA SER A 59 5.13 1.20 9.09
C SER A 59 5.57 -0.15 8.51
N ASN A 60 4.72 -1.18 8.57
CA ASN A 60 5.05 -2.51 8.04
C ASN A 60 5.05 -2.58 6.51
N ALA A 61 4.38 -1.65 5.83
CA ALA A 61 4.30 -1.61 4.38
C ALA A 61 5.62 -1.22 3.71
N THR A 62 6.54 -0.58 4.44
CA THR A 62 7.89 -0.19 3.99
C THR A 62 7.88 0.63 2.70
N PHE A 63 7.01 1.64 2.62
CA PHE A 63 6.98 2.57 1.49
C PHE A 63 8.25 3.41 1.42
N VAL A 64 8.70 3.72 0.20
CA VAL A 64 9.90 4.56 -0.03
C VAL A 64 9.58 6.05 0.09
N ILE A 65 8.31 6.43 -0.06
CA ILE A 65 7.84 7.81 -0.05
C ILE A 65 6.59 7.87 0.83
N ASP A 66 6.53 8.84 1.74
CA ASP A 66 5.28 9.20 2.40
C ASP A 66 4.40 9.97 1.41
N ALA A 67 3.41 9.27 0.86
CA ALA A 67 2.54 9.78 -0.18
C ALA A 67 1.08 9.58 0.23
N CYS A 68 0.24 10.54 -0.12
CA CYS A 68 -1.20 10.47 0.10
C CYS A 68 -1.96 10.86 -1.18
N ILE A 69 -3.21 10.43 -1.28
CA ILE A 69 -4.02 10.65 -2.49
C ILE A 69 -4.39 12.13 -2.62
N GLU A 70 -4.57 12.79 -1.48
CA GLU A 70 -5.00 14.19 -1.36
C GLU A 70 -3.95 15.16 -1.92
N ASP A 71 -2.66 14.82 -1.83
CA ASP A 71 -1.53 15.64 -2.28
C ASP A 71 -1.14 15.39 -3.75
N ILE A 72 -1.87 14.52 -4.48
CA ILE A 72 -1.59 14.27 -5.89
C ILE A 72 -1.87 15.53 -6.71
N ARG A 73 -0.84 16.01 -7.41
CA ARG A 73 -0.92 17.16 -8.32
C ARG A 73 -1.38 16.77 -9.72
N TYR A 74 -2.52 17.28 -10.15
CA TYR A 74 -3.13 17.03 -11.47
C TYR A 74 -2.90 18.17 -12.48
N ASN A 75 -1.69 18.74 -12.49
CA ASN A 75 -1.34 19.86 -13.37
C ASN A 75 -1.51 19.49 -14.85
N SER A 76 -1.78 20.49 -15.70
CA SER A 76 -1.96 20.32 -17.17
C SER A 76 -0.77 19.71 -17.89
N ASP A 77 0.42 19.75 -17.30
CA ASP A 77 1.63 19.17 -17.85
C ASP A 77 1.79 17.67 -17.58
N ARG A 78 0.82 17.05 -16.90
CA ARG A 78 0.81 15.63 -16.58
C ARG A 78 -0.35 14.91 -17.26
N THR A 79 -0.08 13.70 -17.72
CA THR A 79 -1.10 12.75 -18.17
C THR A 79 -1.42 11.83 -16.99
N ILE A 80 -2.51 12.12 -16.28
CA ILE A 80 -3.02 11.29 -15.18
C ILE A 80 -4.54 11.33 -15.22
N ASP A 81 -5.18 10.16 -15.27
CA ASP A 81 -6.63 10.08 -15.14
C ASP A 81 -7.06 10.22 -13.68
N LYS A 82 -7.48 11.44 -13.30
CA LYS A 82 -8.00 11.74 -11.96
C LYS A 82 -9.19 10.87 -11.57
N LYS A 83 -10.07 10.52 -12.51
CA LYS A 83 -11.26 9.70 -12.22
C LYS A 83 -10.84 8.27 -11.87
N THR A 84 -9.88 7.72 -12.60
CA THR A 84 -9.30 6.41 -12.28
C THR A 84 -8.59 6.43 -10.94
N ILE A 85 -7.79 7.46 -10.63
CA ILE A 85 -7.13 7.57 -9.31
C ILE A 85 -8.17 7.62 -8.17
N GLN A 86 -9.23 8.42 -8.32
CA GLN A 86 -10.32 8.47 -7.33
C GLN A 86 -11.04 7.13 -7.18
N THR A 87 -11.22 6.38 -8.27
CA THR A 87 -11.81 5.04 -8.20
C THR A 87 -10.87 4.08 -7.45
N LEU A 88 -9.57 4.11 -7.77
CA LEU A 88 -8.58 3.26 -7.12
C LEU A 88 -8.40 3.61 -5.64
N SER A 89 -8.54 4.88 -5.24
CA SER A 89 -8.41 5.29 -3.84
C SER A 89 -9.46 4.67 -2.92
N THR A 90 -10.63 4.30 -3.46
CA THR A 90 -11.68 3.55 -2.72
C THR A 90 -11.28 2.12 -2.37
N CYS A 91 -10.15 1.62 -2.91
CA CYS A 91 -9.68 0.24 -2.72
C CYS A 91 -10.64 -0.84 -3.21
N THR A 92 -11.68 -0.50 -3.99
CA THR A 92 -12.63 -1.47 -4.57
C THR A 92 -11.95 -2.50 -5.48
N TYR A 93 -10.84 -2.12 -6.13
CA TYR A 93 -10.02 -3.04 -6.92
C TYR A 93 -9.39 -4.17 -6.06
N ILE A 94 -9.08 -3.91 -4.78
CA ILE A 94 -8.55 -4.92 -3.85
C ILE A 94 -9.60 -5.97 -3.52
N GLU A 95 -10.85 -5.54 -3.30
CA GLU A 95 -11.95 -6.47 -3.04
C GLU A 95 -12.30 -7.30 -4.27
N LYS A 96 -12.24 -6.70 -5.46
CA LYS A 96 -12.43 -7.39 -6.74
C LYS A 96 -11.21 -8.20 -7.17
N LYS A 97 -10.10 -8.17 -6.42
CA LYS A 97 -8.83 -8.86 -6.71
C LYS A 97 -8.24 -8.48 -8.08
N LEU A 98 -8.47 -7.23 -8.49
CA LEU A 98 -7.91 -6.66 -9.71
C LEU A 98 -6.52 -6.10 -9.45
N ASN A 99 -5.64 -6.17 -10.43
CA ASN A 99 -4.32 -5.54 -10.38
C ASN A 99 -4.39 -4.09 -10.84
N VAL A 100 -3.30 -3.35 -10.62
CA VAL A 100 -3.07 -2.03 -11.22
C VAL A 100 -1.69 -2.05 -11.85
N VAL A 101 -1.60 -1.74 -13.13
CA VAL A 101 -0.33 -1.63 -13.85
C VAL A 101 -0.14 -0.19 -14.24
N THR A 102 0.98 0.40 -13.82
CA THR A 102 1.34 1.77 -14.18
C THR A 102 2.66 1.80 -14.94
N SER A 103 2.69 2.63 -15.98
CA SER A 103 3.86 2.86 -16.82
C SER A 103 4.12 4.35 -17.00
N GLY A 104 5.35 4.73 -17.33
CA GLY A 104 5.68 6.14 -17.55
C GLY A 104 7.16 6.45 -17.42
N LYS A 105 7.59 7.57 -18.00
CA LYS A 105 9.01 7.99 -17.96
C LYS A 105 9.49 8.29 -16.52
N THR A 106 10.80 8.30 -16.33
CA THR A 106 11.40 8.72 -15.05
C THR A 106 10.94 10.12 -14.68
N GLY A 107 10.59 10.32 -13.41
CA GLY A 107 10.08 11.60 -12.93
C GLY A 107 8.59 11.86 -13.19
N SER A 108 7.84 10.95 -13.83
CA SER A 108 6.38 11.13 -14.02
C SER A 108 5.53 10.97 -12.76
N GLY A 109 6.13 10.53 -11.64
CA GLY A 109 5.45 10.38 -10.34
C GLY A 109 4.86 9.00 -10.06
N LYS A 110 5.27 7.95 -10.79
CA LYS A 110 4.84 6.55 -10.58
C LYS A 110 4.96 6.10 -9.12
N SER A 111 6.16 6.17 -8.56
CA SER A 111 6.43 5.72 -7.18
C SER A 111 5.59 6.49 -6.15
N TYR A 112 5.29 7.77 -6.39
CA TYR A 112 4.38 8.54 -5.54
C TYR A 112 2.95 7.99 -5.61
N ILE A 113 2.43 7.75 -6.81
CA ILE A 113 1.05 7.27 -7.00
C ILE A 113 0.86 5.87 -6.39
N ILE A 114 1.78 4.94 -6.63
CA ILE A 114 1.66 3.59 -6.06
C ILE A 114 1.77 3.62 -4.52
N CYS A 115 2.63 4.48 -3.94
CA CYS A 115 2.71 4.66 -2.49
C CYS A 115 1.43 5.31 -1.94
N ALA A 116 0.86 6.30 -2.62
CA ALA A 116 -0.39 6.94 -2.21
C ALA A 116 -1.57 5.97 -2.21
N LEU A 117 -1.66 5.10 -3.23
CA LEU A 117 -2.65 4.02 -3.29
C LEU A 117 -2.43 3.00 -2.16
N GLY A 118 -1.17 2.63 -1.90
CA GLY A 118 -0.79 1.78 -0.77
C GLY A 118 -1.16 2.39 0.59
N ASN A 119 -0.93 3.69 0.78
CA ASN A 119 -1.32 4.43 1.98
C ASN A 119 -2.84 4.40 2.16
N SER A 120 -3.61 4.69 1.09
CA SER A 120 -5.07 4.56 1.11
C SER A 120 -5.52 3.16 1.54
N ALA A 121 -4.89 2.10 1.00
CA ALA A 121 -5.21 0.72 1.38
C ALA A 121 -4.92 0.43 2.86
N CYS A 122 -3.83 0.96 3.42
CA CYS A 122 -3.55 0.89 4.85
C CYS A 122 -4.60 1.63 5.70
N ARG A 123 -5.08 2.81 5.24
CA ARG A 123 -6.18 3.56 5.88
C ARG A 123 -7.51 2.78 5.85
N HIS A 124 -7.69 1.93 4.84
CA HIS A 124 -8.78 0.95 4.74
C HIS A 124 -8.51 -0.37 5.51
N LEU A 125 -7.46 -0.41 6.33
CA LEU A 125 -7.07 -1.53 7.19
C LEU A 125 -6.57 -2.80 6.46
N TYR A 126 -6.21 -2.68 5.17
CA TYR A 126 -5.56 -3.76 4.43
C TYR A 126 -4.07 -3.85 4.78
N ARG A 127 -3.56 -5.09 4.74
CA ARG A 127 -2.11 -5.34 4.82
C ARG A 127 -1.50 -5.08 3.45
N VAL A 128 -0.55 -4.15 3.42
CA VAL A 128 0.19 -3.75 2.22
C VAL A 128 1.66 -4.11 2.43
N LYS A 129 2.36 -4.46 1.35
CA LYS A 129 3.82 -4.57 1.36
C LYS A 129 4.37 -4.02 0.05
N TYR A 130 5.38 -3.17 0.16
CA TYR A 130 6.09 -2.58 -0.95
C TYR A 130 7.43 -3.29 -1.15
N TYR A 131 7.76 -3.54 -2.41
CA TYR A 131 9.06 -4.00 -2.87
C TYR A 131 9.46 -3.32 -4.17
N ARG A 132 10.75 -3.01 -4.31
CA ARG A 132 11.36 -2.87 -5.63
C ARG A 132 11.73 -4.27 -6.12
N ILE A 133 11.47 -4.58 -7.39
CA ILE A 133 11.74 -5.92 -7.93
C ILE A 133 13.18 -6.40 -7.70
N PRO A 134 14.23 -5.59 -7.92
CA PRO A 134 15.60 -6.06 -7.67
C PRO A 134 15.85 -6.48 -6.21
N GLU A 135 15.28 -5.74 -5.25
CA GLU A 135 15.41 -6.04 -3.82
C GLU A 135 14.63 -7.30 -3.43
N LEU A 136 13.42 -7.46 -3.98
CA LEU A 136 12.62 -8.67 -3.78
C LEU A 136 13.32 -9.93 -4.27
N LEU A 137 13.93 -9.89 -5.45
CA LEU A 137 14.63 -11.05 -6.02
C LEU A 137 15.84 -11.44 -5.17
N LEU A 138 16.58 -10.47 -4.63
CA LEU A 138 17.66 -10.72 -3.67
C LEU A 138 17.15 -11.34 -2.36
N GLU A 139 16.02 -10.86 -1.82
CA GLU A 139 15.39 -11.46 -0.63
C GLU A 139 14.94 -12.91 -0.88
N ILE A 140 14.44 -13.20 -2.09
CA ILE A 140 14.04 -14.55 -2.49
C ILE A 140 15.26 -15.48 -2.58
N GLU A 141 16.35 -15.01 -3.18
CA GLU A 141 17.61 -15.74 -3.29
C GLU A 141 18.20 -16.06 -1.90
N ASP A 142 18.26 -15.05 -1.01
CA ASP A 142 18.72 -15.24 0.36
C ASP A 142 17.83 -16.24 1.12
N ALA A 143 16.51 -16.09 1.03
CA ALA A 143 15.57 -17.03 1.63
C ALA A 143 15.74 -18.44 1.06
N ARG A 144 16.07 -18.60 -0.22
CA ARG A 144 16.35 -19.91 -0.84
C ARG A 144 17.63 -20.52 -0.26
N SER A 145 18.71 -19.74 -0.15
CA SER A 145 20.00 -20.19 0.40
C SER A 145 19.89 -20.70 1.84
N GLN A 146 18.96 -20.13 2.62
CA GLN A 146 18.69 -20.49 4.01
C GLN A 146 17.59 -21.56 4.17
N GLY A 147 17.05 -22.12 3.08
CA GLY A 147 15.95 -23.09 3.11
C GLY A 147 14.57 -22.51 3.48
N GLY A 148 14.44 -21.18 3.49
CA GLY A 148 13.25 -20.41 3.83
C GLY A 148 12.32 -20.04 2.67
N TYR A 149 12.65 -20.39 1.42
CA TYR A 149 11.90 -19.99 0.20
C TYR A 149 10.38 -20.16 0.33
N LEU A 150 9.91 -21.36 0.68
CA LEU A 150 8.46 -21.62 0.79
C LEU A 150 7.78 -20.79 1.89
N LYS A 151 8.51 -20.43 2.95
CA LYS A 151 7.98 -19.57 4.02
C LYS A 151 7.88 -18.12 3.53
N PHE A 152 8.86 -17.65 2.77
CA PHE A 152 8.88 -16.32 2.17
C PHE A 152 7.70 -16.14 1.20
N MET A 153 7.52 -17.07 0.25
CA MET A 153 6.42 -17.02 -0.73
C MET A 153 5.05 -17.06 -0.07
N ARG A 154 4.86 -17.90 0.97
CA ARG A 154 3.63 -17.90 1.79
C ARG A 154 3.39 -16.59 2.53
N GLY A 155 4.46 -15.86 2.88
CA GLY A 155 4.38 -14.52 3.44
C GLY A 155 3.76 -13.53 2.45
N LEU A 156 4.26 -13.53 1.21
CA LEU A 156 3.74 -12.69 0.12
C LEU A 156 2.26 -12.97 -0.18
N GLN A 157 1.83 -14.23 -0.15
CA GLN A 157 0.43 -14.61 -0.39
C GLN A 157 -0.55 -14.02 0.64
N LYS A 158 -0.13 -13.81 1.89
CA LYS A 158 -0.98 -13.26 2.97
C LYS A 158 -1.19 -11.75 2.88
N ILE A 159 -0.45 -11.08 2.00
CA ILE A 159 -0.53 -9.62 1.82
C ILE A 159 -1.69 -9.30 0.88
N ARG A 160 -2.63 -8.47 1.35
CA ARG A 160 -3.84 -8.09 0.58
C ARG A 160 -3.49 -7.24 -0.64
N LEU A 161 -2.49 -6.36 -0.51
CA LEU A 161 -1.96 -5.55 -1.60
C LEU A 161 -0.44 -5.62 -1.65
N LEU A 162 0.12 -6.22 -2.70
CA LEU A 162 1.55 -6.24 -2.96
C LEU A 162 1.87 -5.15 -3.96
N ILE A 163 2.89 -4.33 -3.70
CA ILE A 163 3.36 -3.30 -4.62
C ILE A 163 4.75 -3.72 -5.11
N LEU A 164 4.88 -3.84 -6.43
CA LEU A 164 6.10 -4.20 -7.13
C LEU A 164 6.51 -3.01 -8.00
N ASP A 165 7.47 -2.22 -7.54
CA ASP A 165 8.02 -1.09 -8.30
C ASP A 165 9.28 -1.48 -9.09
N ASP A 166 9.61 -0.65 -10.06
CA ASP A 166 10.81 -0.77 -10.89
C ASP A 166 10.91 -2.09 -11.70
N ILE A 167 9.79 -2.52 -12.27
CA ILE A 167 9.78 -3.60 -13.27
C ILE A 167 10.52 -3.14 -14.53
N GLY A 168 11.35 -4.04 -15.07
CA GLY A 168 12.05 -3.83 -16.33
C GLY A 168 13.27 -2.92 -16.27
N LEU A 169 13.89 -2.72 -15.10
CA LEU A 169 15.21 -2.09 -15.01
C LEU A 169 16.33 -2.95 -15.63
N LYS A 170 16.11 -4.26 -15.66
CA LYS A 170 16.94 -5.26 -16.34
C LYS A 170 16.05 -6.36 -16.91
N THR A 171 16.61 -7.15 -17.82
CA THR A 171 16.03 -8.45 -18.18
C THR A 171 16.21 -9.45 -17.02
N TYR A 172 15.29 -10.38 -16.90
CA TYR A 172 15.25 -11.38 -15.84
C TYR A 172 15.89 -12.69 -16.29
N THR A 173 16.61 -13.34 -15.38
CA THR A 173 17.07 -14.72 -15.60
C THR A 173 15.87 -15.69 -15.62
N ILE A 174 16.10 -16.93 -16.06
CA ILE A 174 15.05 -17.96 -16.03
C ILE A 174 14.55 -18.20 -14.59
N GLU A 175 15.44 -18.17 -13.61
CA GLU A 175 15.09 -18.38 -12.19
C GLU A 175 14.27 -17.20 -11.65
N GLU A 176 14.71 -15.96 -11.89
CA GLU A 176 13.95 -14.76 -11.51
C GLU A 176 12.57 -14.73 -12.18
N SER A 177 12.49 -15.16 -13.44
CA SER A 177 11.21 -15.27 -14.17
C SER A 177 10.27 -16.29 -13.52
N ARG A 178 10.80 -17.43 -13.07
CA ARG A 178 10.02 -18.45 -12.34
C ARG A 178 9.54 -17.94 -10.99
N ASP A 179 10.37 -17.18 -10.27
CA ASP A 179 9.99 -16.58 -9.00
C ASP A 179 8.85 -15.56 -9.18
N ILE A 180 8.93 -14.71 -10.20
CA ILE A 180 7.87 -13.76 -10.57
C ILE A 180 6.59 -14.51 -10.98
N LEU A 181 6.71 -15.60 -11.75
CA LEU A 181 5.58 -16.44 -12.11
C LEU A 181 4.90 -17.05 -10.87
N GLU A 182 5.66 -17.60 -9.93
CA GLU A 182 5.11 -18.18 -8.70
C GLU A 182 4.37 -17.11 -7.86
N ILE A 183 4.91 -15.88 -7.77
CA ILE A 183 4.23 -14.77 -7.09
C ILE A 183 2.91 -14.43 -7.79
N THR A 184 2.92 -14.28 -9.11
CA THR A 184 1.74 -13.86 -9.88
C THR A 184 0.67 -14.96 -9.90
N GLU A 185 1.04 -16.22 -10.06
CA GLU A 185 0.17 -17.39 -9.95
C GLU A 185 -0.48 -17.47 -8.57
N ALA A 186 0.31 -17.39 -7.50
CA ALA A 186 -0.22 -17.54 -6.16
C ALA A 186 -1.19 -16.42 -5.75
N ARG A 187 -1.14 -15.28 -6.44
CA ARG A 187 -1.97 -14.10 -6.17
C ARG A 187 -3.14 -13.95 -7.14
N TYR A 188 -3.09 -14.57 -8.31
CA TYR A 188 -4.13 -14.48 -9.34
C TYR A 188 -5.51 -14.82 -8.77
N ASN A 189 -6.49 -13.93 -8.96
CA ASN A 189 -7.85 -14.01 -8.42
C ASN A 189 -7.96 -14.25 -6.89
N LYS A 190 -6.90 -13.97 -6.13
CA LYS A 190 -6.83 -14.14 -4.66
C LYS A 190 -6.49 -12.85 -3.94
N ALA A 191 -5.54 -12.07 -4.46
CA ALA A 191 -5.10 -10.80 -3.89
C ALA A 191 -4.59 -9.86 -4.99
N SER A 192 -4.59 -8.55 -4.73
CA SER A 192 -4.27 -7.55 -5.75
C SER A 192 -2.81 -7.17 -5.73
N THR A 193 -2.27 -6.85 -6.90
CA THR A 193 -0.89 -6.39 -7.06
C THR A 193 -0.88 -5.06 -7.80
N ILE A 194 -0.12 -4.08 -7.30
CA ILE A 194 0.24 -2.89 -8.08
C ILE A 194 1.62 -3.14 -8.68
N LEU A 195 1.75 -2.94 -9.98
CA LEU A 195 2.98 -3.12 -10.73
C LEU A 195 3.35 -1.81 -11.41
N SER A 196 4.59 -1.35 -11.23
CA SER A 196 5.08 -0.09 -11.78
C SER A 196 6.33 -0.33 -12.62
N ALA A 197 6.35 0.21 -13.84
CA ALA A 197 7.47 0.11 -14.76
C ALA A 197 7.73 1.44 -15.47
N GLN A 198 8.92 1.58 -16.04
CA GLN A 198 9.23 2.72 -16.91
C GLN A 198 8.68 2.53 -18.33
N ILE A 199 8.67 1.29 -18.80
CA ILE A 199 8.15 0.90 -20.11
C ILE A 199 6.71 0.40 -20.02
N GLU A 200 5.97 0.53 -21.12
CA GLU A 200 4.61 0.01 -21.24
C GLU A 200 4.59 -1.52 -21.12
N HIS A 201 3.48 -2.04 -20.58
CA HIS A 201 3.29 -3.48 -20.36
C HIS A 201 3.38 -4.32 -21.64
N SER A 202 3.06 -3.74 -22.81
CA SER A 202 3.21 -4.38 -24.12
C SER A 202 4.65 -4.82 -24.42
N LYS A 203 5.64 -4.16 -23.82
CA LYS A 203 7.07 -4.46 -23.98
C LYS A 203 7.63 -5.37 -22.89
N TRP A 204 6.81 -5.82 -21.95
CA TRP A 204 7.31 -6.62 -20.82
C TRP A 204 7.65 -8.05 -21.23
N TYR A 205 7.11 -8.57 -22.34
CA TYR A 205 7.49 -9.88 -22.87
C TYR A 205 9.01 -10.01 -23.08
N ASP A 206 9.65 -8.95 -23.59
CA ASP A 206 11.08 -8.89 -23.86
C ASP A 206 11.95 -8.86 -22.58
N LEU A 207 11.34 -8.66 -21.41
CA LEU A 207 12.06 -8.68 -20.14
C LEU A 207 12.37 -10.08 -19.65
N PHE A 208 11.66 -11.10 -20.13
CA PHE A 208 11.77 -12.47 -19.64
C PHE A 208 12.50 -13.34 -20.66
N ALA A 209 13.42 -14.18 -20.18
CA ALA A 209 14.24 -15.03 -21.04
C ALA A 209 13.44 -16.13 -21.77
N ASP A 210 12.35 -16.61 -21.17
CA ASP A 210 11.48 -17.66 -21.71
C ASP A 210 10.13 -17.06 -22.11
N PRO A 211 9.76 -17.07 -23.40
CA PRO A 211 8.48 -16.53 -23.88
C PRO A 211 7.25 -17.19 -23.27
N THR A 212 7.32 -18.47 -22.92
CA THR A 212 6.22 -19.22 -22.30
C THR A 212 5.98 -18.74 -20.87
N ILE A 213 7.06 -18.51 -20.12
CA ILE A 213 6.99 -17.94 -18.77
C ILE A 213 6.49 -16.49 -18.84
N ALA A 214 6.98 -15.72 -19.81
CA ALA A 214 6.54 -14.36 -20.05
C ALA A 214 5.01 -14.30 -20.27
N ASP A 215 4.49 -15.13 -21.18
CA ASP A 215 3.06 -15.19 -21.48
C ASP A 215 2.23 -15.56 -20.25
N ALA A 216 2.67 -16.57 -19.49
CA ALA A 216 2.00 -16.96 -18.25
C ALA A 216 1.96 -15.81 -17.22
N ILE A 217 3.05 -15.07 -17.04
CA ILE A 217 3.09 -13.91 -16.14
C ILE A 217 2.13 -12.82 -16.63
N MET A 218 2.22 -12.48 -17.91
CA MET A 218 1.44 -11.39 -18.51
C MET A 218 -0.06 -11.66 -18.46
N ASP A 219 -0.49 -12.90 -18.73
CA ASP A 219 -1.90 -13.31 -18.62
C ASP A 219 -2.46 -13.04 -17.21
N ARG A 220 -1.73 -13.46 -16.16
CA ARG A 220 -2.15 -13.28 -14.76
C ARG A 220 -2.12 -11.83 -14.30
N VAL A 221 -1.19 -11.05 -14.83
CA VAL A 221 -0.98 -9.67 -14.42
C VAL A 221 -1.94 -8.73 -15.12
N ILE A 222 -2.09 -8.83 -16.44
CA ILE A 222 -2.73 -7.83 -17.30
C ILE A 222 -4.22 -8.09 -17.50
N HIS A 223 -4.65 -9.35 -17.61
CA HIS A 223 -6.05 -9.67 -17.96
C HIS A 223 -7.05 -9.04 -17.00
N ASN A 224 -6.71 -8.96 -15.71
CA ASN A 224 -7.55 -8.40 -14.66
C ASN A 224 -6.91 -7.15 -14.03
N ALA A 225 -6.43 -6.20 -14.85
CA ALA A 225 -5.76 -4.99 -14.39
C ALA A 225 -6.42 -3.68 -14.84
N TYR A 226 -6.31 -2.67 -13.98
CA TYR A 226 -6.37 -1.28 -14.42
C TYR A 226 -5.04 -0.89 -15.04
N ILE A 227 -5.05 -0.42 -16.29
CA ILE A 227 -3.87 0.13 -16.96
C ILE A 227 -3.86 1.65 -16.77
N LEU A 228 -2.84 2.14 -16.06
CA LEU A 228 -2.70 3.55 -15.68
C LEU A 228 -1.39 4.12 -16.27
N PRO A 229 -1.40 4.58 -17.53
CA PRO A 229 -0.26 5.28 -18.09
C PRO A 229 -0.09 6.65 -17.42
N LEU A 230 1.14 6.99 -17.07
CA LEU A 230 1.51 8.25 -16.44
C LEU A 230 2.58 8.95 -17.28
N ASP A 231 2.33 10.20 -17.65
CA ASP A 231 3.35 11.03 -18.28
C ASP A 231 3.43 12.40 -17.64
N SER A 232 4.56 13.06 -17.79
CA SER A 232 4.79 14.41 -17.29
C SER A 232 5.83 15.11 -18.15
N LYS A 233 5.53 16.34 -18.59
CA LYS A 233 6.48 17.16 -19.36
C LYS A 233 7.69 17.59 -18.53
N LYS A 234 7.51 17.74 -17.21
CA LYS A 234 8.57 18.07 -16.24
C LYS A 234 8.74 16.94 -15.23
N SER A 235 9.97 16.72 -14.77
CA SER A 235 10.22 15.79 -13.68
C SER A 235 9.55 16.28 -12.39
N MET A 236 8.73 15.44 -11.76
CA MET A 236 8.10 15.78 -10.48
C MET A 236 9.13 16.02 -9.37
N ARG A 237 10.33 15.41 -9.45
CA ARG A 237 11.41 15.71 -8.51
C ARG A 237 11.90 17.15 -8.65
N GLN A 238 12.01 17.64 -9.89
CA GLN A 238 12.35 19.02 -10.17
C GLN A 238 11.25 19.97 -9.70
N VAL A 239 9.98 19.67 -10.01
CA VAL A 239 8.83 20.49 -9.59
C VAL A 239 8.74 20.63 -8.07
N MET A 240 9.03 19.55 -7.33
CA MET A 240 9.04 19.61 -5.86
C MET A 240 10.22 20.43 -5.33
N ALA A 241 11.42 20.26 -5.91
CA ALA A 241 12.60 21.02 -5.52
C ALA A 241 12.51 22.53 -5.85
N GLU A 242 11.83 22.90 -6.94
CA GLU A 242 11.54 24.30 -7.29
C GLU A 242 10.62 24.93 -6.25
N LYS A 243 9.55 24.22 -5.85
CA LYS A 243 8.60 24.74 -4.86
C LYS A 243 9.23 24.92 -3.48
N GLU A 244 10.05 23.97 -3.02
CA GLU A 244 10.76 24.11 -1.73
C GLU A 244 11.64 25.36 -1.69
N LYS A 245 12.20 25.78 -2.83
CA LYS A 245 12.97 27.03 -2.97
C LYS A 245 12.12 28.29 -2.98
N GLU A 246 10.89 28.22 -3.49
CA GLU A 246 9.95 29.35 -3.47
C GLU A 246 9.31 29.55 -2.08
N ASP A 247 9.16 28.47 -1.30
CA ASP A 247 8.61 28.49 0.06
C ASP A 247 9.68 28.84 1.13
N LEU A 248 10.94 29.07 0.74
CA LEU A 248 12.02 29.56 1.61
C LEU A 248 11.88 31.09 1.82
N PRO A 249 11.93 31.58 3.08
CA PRO A 249 11.75 33.00 3.40
C PRO A 249 12.87 33.91 2.88
#